data_AF-A0A960BUH2-F1
#
_entry.id   AF-A0A960BUH2-F1
#
_cell.length_a   1.000
_cell.length_b   1.000
_cell.length_c   1.000
_cell.angle_alpha   90.00
_cell.angle_beta   90.00
_cell.angle_gamma   90.00
#
_symmetry.space_group_name_H-M   'P 1'
#
loop_
_entity.id
_entity.type
_entity.pdbx_description
1 polymer ?
#
loop_
_entity_poly.entity_id
_entity_poly.type
_entity_poly.pdbx_seq_one_letter_code
_entity_poly.pdbx_strand_id
1 'polypeptide(L)'
;MDRRSTRGVGGRRRVGDARPLRPYRKAFDDSLPDATQVADPFHVVKLANSKLDECRRRVQNETLGHRARRDDPLYRSRRLLTKARDRLDDKGNAKLLGFLEAGDPHGEVRMTWRAKGTLRGFYAQPADEAEGFLAALTAHAVVPSMPTEVRSLGRTLRRWRDQILAWHEAKVSNGPT
;
A
#
# COMPACT_ATOMS: atom_id res chain seq x y z
N MET A 1 10.78 58.93 6.07
CA MET A 1 11.84 57.93 5.78
C MET A 1 11.57 56.74 6.70
N ASP A 2 10.62 55.88 6.33
CA ASP A 2 10.76 54.65 5.51
C ASP A 2 11.55 53.55 6.23
N ARG A 3 10.85 52.70 7.01
CA ARG A 3 10.58 51.27 6.76
C ARG A 3 11.81 50.42 6.38
N ARG A 4 12.17 49.45 7.23
CA ARG A 4 11.86 48.01 6.99
C ARG A 4 12.44 47.10 8.08
N SER A 5 11.52 46.60 8.91
CA SER A 5 11.63 45.31 9.58
C SER A 5 11.68 44.21 8.52
N THR A 6 12.78 43.46 8.48
CA THR A 6 12.93 42.28 7.63
C THR A 6 12.24 41.10 8.30
N ARG A 7 11.04 40.80 7.83
CA ARG A 7 10.36 39.52 8.06
C ARG A 7 11.22 38.41 7.47
N GLY A 8 11.60 37.43 8.30
CA GLY A 8 12.15 36.16 7.83
C GLY A 8 11.16 35.50 6.87
N VAL A 9 11.60 35.31 5.62
CA VAL A 9 10.85 34.60 4.59
C VAL A 9 10.85 33.12 4.97
N GLY A 10 9.76 32.68 5.60
CA GLY A 10 9.44 31.25 5.73
C GLY A 10 9.28 30.66 4.34
N GLY A 11 10.31 29.94 3.87
CA GLY A 11 10.28 29.22 2.61
C GLY A 11 9.16 28.17 2.65
N ARG A 12 8.08 28.43 1.92
CA ARG A 12 7.03 27.43 1.67
C ARG A 12 7.66 26.32 0.83
N ARG A 13 7.99 25.18 1.47
CA ARG A 13 8.34 23.94 0.76
C ARG A 13 7.19 23.61 -0.19
N ARG A 14 7.48 23.53 -1.48
CA ARG A 14 6.50 23.08 -2.48
C ARG A 14 6.46 21.56 -2.41
N VAL A 15 5.31 21.02 -2.00
CA VAL A 15 5.07 19.57 -1.97
C VAL A 15 4.41 19.18 -3.29
N GLY A 16 4.99 18.20 -3.99
CA GLY A 16 4.42 17.62 -5.20
C GLY A 16 4.02 16.16 -4.93
N ASP A 17 2.83 15.75 -5.40
CA ASP A 17 2.37 14.35 -5.30
C ASP A 17 2.87 13.56 -6.52
N ALA A 18 3.72 12.56 -6.26
CA ALA A 18 4.21 11.66 -7.28
C ALA A 18 3.39 10.36 -7.24
N ARG A 19 2.50 10.19 -8.22
CA ARG A 19 1.80 8.91 -8.41
C ARG A 19 2.84 7.79 -8.59
N PRO A 20 2.64 6.60 -7.99
CA PRO A 20 3.59 5.48 -8.12
C PRO A 20 3.65 4.86 -9.54
N LEU A 21 3.04 5.49 -10.54
CA LEU A 21 3.19 5.18 -11.94
C LEU A 21 4.43 5.92 -12.49
N ARG A 22 5.36 5.13 -13.05
CA ARG A 22 6.66 5.54 -13.61
C ARG A 22 6.73 6.88 -14.38
N PRO A 23 5.74 7.32 -15.20
CA PRO A 23 5.93 8.54 -15.99
C PRO A 23 5.92 9.85 -15.17
N TYR A 24 5.30 9.89 -13.99
CA TYR A 24 5.17 11.16 -13.25
C TYR A 24 6.44 11.54 -12.48
N ARG A 25 7.18 10.57 -11.94
CA ARG A 25 8.40 10.82 -11.18
C ARG A 25 9.44 11.57 -12.00
N LYS A 26 9.71 11.11 -13.23
CA LYS A 26 10.69 11.75 -14.11
C LYS A 26 10.30 13.20 -14.44
N ALA A 27 9.03 13.44 -14.75
CA ALA A 27 8.55 14.78 -15.06
C ALA A 27 8.63 15.75 -13.85
N PHE A 28 8.45 15.25 -12.62
CA PHE A 28 8.61 16.04 -11.39
C PHE A 28 10.08 16.28 -11.05
N ASP A 29 10.94 15.26 -11.17
CA ASP A 29 12.39 15.38 -10.99
C ASP A 29 12.97 16.43 -11.96
N ASP A 30 12.49 16.47 -13.21
CA ASP A 30 12.96 17.41 -14.25
C ASP A 30 12.42 18.84 -14.06
N SER A 31 11.25 19.03 -13.42
CA SER A 31 10.57 20.34 -13.36
C SER A 31 10.63 21.03 -11.99
N LEU A 32 10.83 20.28 -10.90
CA LEU A 32 10.80 20.77 -9.52
C LEU A 32 11.84 20.02 -8.65
N PRO A 33 13.15 20.26 -8.88
CA PRO A 33 14.22 19.51 -8.21
C PRO A 33 14.22 19.70 -6.69
N ASP A 34 13.70 20.83 -6.18
CA ASP A 34 13.65 21.15 -4.75
C ASP A 34 12.35 20.71 -4.06
N ALA A 35 11.42 20.06 -4.78
CA ALA A 35 10.14 19.64 -4.21
C ALA A 35 10.25 18.27 -3.53
N THR A 36 9.82 18.18 -2.27
CA THR A 36 9.63 16.90 -1.60
C THR A 36 8.46 16.17 -2.25
N GLN A 37 8.75 15.03 -2.89
CA GLN A 37 7.73 14.15 -3.45
C GLN A 37 7.13 13.29 -2.35
N VAL A 38 5.81 13.33 -2.20
CA VAL A 38 5.07 12.48 -1.27
C VAL A 38 4.32 11.42 -2.08
N ALA A 39 4.43 10.16 -1.65
CA ALA A 39 3.63 9.08 -2.21
C ALA A 39 2.28 9.05 -1.51
N ASP A 40 1.20 9.40 -2.23
CA ASP A 40 -0.13 9.43 -1.64
C ASP A 40 -0.55 8.02 -1.10
N PRO A 41 -0.99 7.92 0.17
CA PRO A 41 -1.41 6.67 0.80
C PRO A 41 -2.47 5.89 0.01
N PHE A 42 -3.40 6.58 -0.65
CA PHE A 42 -4.42 5.97 -1.49
C PHE A 42 -3.79 5.14 -2.60
N HIS A 43 -2.78 5.66 -3.29
CA HIS A 43 -2.15 4.96 -4.39
C HIS A 43 -1.30 3.77 -3.91
N VAL A 44 -0.65 3.90 -2.75
CA VAL A 44 0.12 2.81 -2.13
C VAL A 44 -0.80 1.67 -1.67
N VAL A 45 -1.93 2.00 -1.04
CA VAL A 45 -2.95 1.00 -0.65
C VAL A 45 -3.63 0.40 -1.88
N LYS A 46 -3.88 1.18 -2.93
CA LYS A 46 -4.40 0.69 -4.21
C LYS A 46 -3.44 -0.31 -4.87
N LEU A 47 -2.13 -0.07 -4.82
CA LEU A 47 -1.12 -1.03 -5.29
C LEU A 47 -1.20 -2.34 -4.49
N ALA A 48 -1.29 -2.27 -3.17
CA ALA A 48 -1.43 -3.47 -2.33
C ALA A 48 -2.74 -4.24 -2.62
N ASN A 49 -3.84 -3.55 -2.89
CA ASN A 49 -5.08 -4.18 -3.36
C ASN A 49 -4.90 -4.90 -4.70
N SER A 50 -4.16 -4.31 -5.65
CA SER A 50 -3.84 -4.97 -6.93
C SER A 50 -3.05 -6.25 -6.70
N LYS A 51 -2.03 -6.20 -5.84
CA LYS A 51 -1.21 -7.39 -5.50
C LYS A 51 -2.02 -8.49 -4.82
N LEU A 52 -2.98 -8.12 -3.97
CA LEU A 52 -3.91 -9.09 -3.39
C LEU A 52 -4.81 -9.73 -4.44
N ASP A 53 -5.34 -8.98 -5.40
CA ASP A 53 -6.17 -9.55 -6.47
C ASP A 53 -5.36 -10.43 -7.44
N GLU A 54 -4.12 -10.03 -7.77
CA GLU A 54 -3.18 -10.84 -8.54
C GLU A 54 -2.94 -12.21 -7.87
N CYS A 55 -2.56 -12.21 -6.58
CA CYS A 55 -2.32 -13.42 -5.81
C CYS A 55 -3.57 -14.31 -5.75
N ARG A 56 -4.73 -13.72 -5.43
CA ARG A 56 -6.01 -14.43 -5.37
C ARG A 56 -6.34 -15.11 -6.70
N ARG A 57 -6.14 -14.41 -7.83
CA ARG A 57 -6.42 -14.97 -9.17
C ARG A 57 -5.44 -16.08 -9.53
N ARG A 58 -4.16 -15.92 -9.20
CA ARG A 58 -3.14 -16.94 -9.44
C ARG A 58 -3.45 -18.21 -8.66
N VAL A 59 -3.57 -18.12 -7.33
CA VAL A 59 -3.84 -19.27 -6.45
C VAL A 59 -5.12 -19.98 -6.87
N GLN A 60 -6.18 -19.24 -7.20
CA GLN A 60 -7.43 -19.82 -7.66
C GLN A 60 -7.28 -20.59 -8.99
N ASN A 61 -6.57 -20.00 -9.97
CA ASN A 61 -6.35 -20.66 -11.26
C ASN A 61 -5.45 -21.89 -11.12
N GLU A 62 -4.41 -21.82 -10.28
CA GLU A 62 -3.50 -22.94 -9.98
C GLU A 62 -4.22 -24.08 -9.26
N THR A 63 -5.14 -23.75 -8.34
CA THR A 63 -5.90 -24.73 -7.56
C THR A 63 -7.02 -25.39 -8.36
N LEU A 64 -7.74 -24.62 -9.19
CA LEU A 64 -8.95 -25.10 -9.88
C LEU A 64 -8.74 -25.44 -11.35
N GLY A 65 -7.61 -25.06 -11.95
CA GLY A 65 -7.30 -25.32 -13.36
C GLY A 65 -8.15 -24.53 -14.36
N HIS A 66 -8.98 -23.57 -13.90
CA HIS A 66 -9.83 -22.76 -14.76
C HIS A 66 -9.92 -21.31 -14.28
N ARG A 67 -10.38 -20.43 -15.18
CA ARG A 67 -10.68 -19.04 -14.83
C ARG A 67 -11.74 -18.97 -13.74
N ALA A 68 -11.59 -18.00 -12.84
CA ALA A 68 -12.47 -17.76 -11.71
C ALA A 68 -13.97 -17.70 -12.06
N ARG A 69 -14.77 -18.50 -11.35
CA ARG A 69 -16.24 -18.59 -11.43
C ARG A 69 -16.90 -18.05 -10.17
N ARG A 70 -18.22 -17.83 -10.25
CA ARG A 70 -19.02 -17.22 -9.16
C ARG A 70 -18.96 -18.01 -7.85
N ASP A 71 -18.95 -19.34 -7.93
CA ASP A 71 -19.08 -20.21 -6.77
C ASP A 71 -17.74 -20.60 -6.14
N ASP A 72 -16.64 -20.29 -6.83
CA ASP A 72 -15.29 -20.56 -6.34
C ASP A 72 -15.01 -19.79 -5.04
N PRO A 73 -14.44 -20.43 -4.01
CA PRO A 73 -14.25 -19.83 -2.69
C PRO A 73 -13.52 -18.48 -2.74
N LEU A 74 -12.39 -18.42 -3.45
CA LEU A 74 -11.60 -17.21 -3.57
C LEU A 74 -12.31 -16.12 -4.37
N TYR A 75 -13.15 -16.45 -5.36
CA TYR A 75 -13.96 -15.44 -6.04
C TYR A 75 -15.01 -14.83 -5.12
N ARG A 76 -15.66 -15.65 -4.29
CA ARG A 76 -16.65 -15.19 -3.30
C ARG A 76 -16.03 -14.30 -2.22
N SER A 77 -14.77 -14.54 -1.86
CA SER A 77 -14.03 -13.74 -0.87
C SER A 77 -13.63 -12.33 -1.33
N ARG A 78 -13.66 -12.04 -2.65
CA ARG A 78 -13.07 -10.82 -3.25
C ARG A 78 -13.50 -9.50 -2.59
N ARG A 79 -14.78 -9.37 -2.24
CA ARG A 79 -15.34 -8.15 -1.62
C ARG A 79 -14.96 -8.02 -0.15
N LEU A 80 -14.69 -9.14 0.52
CA LEU A 80 -14.24 -9.16 1.92
C LEU A 80 -12.74 -8.82 1.99
N LEU A 81 -11.95 -9.33 1.05
CA LEU A 81 -10.52 -9.06 0.93
C LEU A 81 -10.20 -7.55 0.69
N THR A 82 -11.07 -6.83 -0.01
CA THR A 82 -10.87 -5.40 -0.27
C THR A 82 -11.24 -4.51 0.91
N LYS A 83 -12.17 -4.95 1.79
CA LYS A 83 -12.49 -4.24 3.01
C LYS A 83 -11.26 -4.13 3.92
N ALA A 84 -11.19 -3.02 4.65
CA ALA A 84 -10.31 -2.90 5.79
C ALA A 84 -10.65 -4.00 6.81
N ARG A 85 -9.63 -4.63 7.40
CA ARG A 85 -9.81 -5.69 8.41
C ARG A 85 -10.70 -5.21 9.57
N ASP A 86 -10.47 -3.98 10.01
CA ASP A 86 -11.19 -3.27 11.08
C ASP A 86 -12.59 -2.78 10.67
N ARG A 87 -13.01 -3.01 9.42
CA ARG A 87 -14.39 -2.77 8.93
C ARG A 87 -15.17 -4.08 8.69
N LEU A 88 -14.58 -5.22 9.01
CA LEU A 88 -15.29 -6.50 8.99
C LEU A 88 -15.84 -6.75 10.40
N ASP A 89 -17.15 -6.99 10.48
CA ASP A 89 -17.78 -7.56 11.66
C ASP A 89 -17.31 -9.01 11.85
N ASP A 90 -17.51 -9.58 13.04
CA ASP A 90 -17.07 -10.93 13.38
C ASP A 90 -17.59 -11.97 12.37
N LYS A 91 -18.85 -11.79 11.92
CA LYS A 91 -19.48 -12.62 10.89
C LYS A 91 -18.75 -12.51 9.55
N GLY A 92 -18.40 -11.30 9.12
CA GLY A 92 -17.64 -11.04 7.90
C GLY A 92 -16.24 -11.64 7.97
N ASN A 93 -15.58 -11.55 9.12
CA ASN A 93 -14.27 -12.13 9.35
C ASN A 93 -14.31 -13.67 9.32
N ALA A 94 -15.25 -14.29 10.05
CA ALA A 94 -15.44 -15.74 10.02
C ALA A 94 -15.72 -16.26 8.60
N LYS A 95 -16.56 -15.54 7.83
CA LYS A 95 -16.84 -15.88 6.43
C LYS A 95 -15.61 -15.77 5.53
N LEU A 96 -14.79 -14.73 5.69
CA LEU A 96 -13.54 -14.59 4.95
C LEU A 96 -12.59 -15.75 5.26
N LEU A 97 -12.42 -16.09 6.54
CA LEU A 97 -11.57 -17.19 6.97
C LEU A 97 -12.05 -18.53 6.38
N GLY A 98 -13.36 -18.80 6.36
CA GLY A 98 -13.91 -19.99 5.72
C GLY A 98 -13.63 -20.07 4.22
N PHE A 99 -13.68 -18.95 3.47
CA PHE A 99 -13.29 -18.96 2.06
C PHE A 99 -11.80 -19.15 1.83
N LEU A 100 -10.95 -18.61 2.72
CA LEU A 100 -9.51 -18.84 2.65
C LEU A 100 -9.19 -20.30 2.96
N GLU A 101 -9.82 -20.89 3.96
CA GLU A 101 -9.66 -22.32 4.28
C GLU A 101 -9.99 -23.21 3.07
N ALA A 102 -11.08 -22.88 2.37
CA ALA A 102 -11.56 -23.68 1.24
C ALA A 102 -10.81 -23.45 -0.08
N GLY A 103 -9.99 -22.39 -0.20
CA GLY A 103 -9.45 -21.97 -1.51
C GLY A 103 -8.02 -21.44 -1.51
N ASP A 104 -7.35 -21.34 -0.37
CA ASP A 104 -5.98 -20.85 -0.22
C ASP A 104 -5.08 -21.92 0.42
N PRO A 105 -4.82 -23.04 -0.29
CA PRO A 105 -4.19 -24.24 0.29
C PRO A 105 -2.79 -23.99 0.88
N HIS A 106 -2.08 -22.97 0.39
CA HIS A 106 -0.75 -22.59 0.86
C HIS A 106 -0.74 -21.28 1.66
N GLY A 107 -1.92 -20.71 1.95
CA GLY A 107 -2.05 -19.48 2.74
C GLY A 107 -1.52 -18.22 2.05
N GLU A 108 -1.27 -18.24 0.75
CA GLU A 108 -0.67 -17.11 0.01
C GLU A 108 -1.59 -15.90 -0.05
N VAL A 109 -2.89 -16.12 -0.26
CA VAL A 109 -3.88 -15.04 -0.30
C VAL A 109 -4.03 -14.43 1.09
N ARG A 110 -4.05 -15.27 2.13
CA ARG A 110 -4.08 -14.85 3.54
C ARG A 110 -2.85 -14.03 3.91
N MET A 111 -1.66 -14.47 3.52
CA MET A 111 -0.41 -13.73 3.73
C MET A 111 -0.42 -12.37 3.04
N THR A 112 -0.87 -12.33 1.78
CA THR A 112 -0.98 -11.07 1.02
C THR A 112 -2.00 -10.11 1.62
N TRP A 113 -3.14 -10.63 2.08
CA TRP A 113 -4.14 -9.83 2.78
C TRP A 113 -3.63 -9.24 4.09
N ARG A 114 -2.86 -10.01 4.87
CA ARG A 114 -2.19 -9.51 6.08
C ARG A 114 -1.17 -8.43 5.76
N ALA A 115 -0.33 -8.63 4.75
CA ALA A 115 0.66 -7.62 4.32
C ALA A 115 0.00 -6.29 3.93
N LYS A 116 -1.11 -6.32 3.19
CA LYS A 116 -1.93 -5.14 2.90
C LYS A 116 -2.44 -4.49 4.20
N GLY A 117 -2.92 -5.28 5.15
CA GLY A 117 -3.40 -4.79 6.45
C GLY A 117 -2.30 -4.07 7.23
N THR A 118 -1.12 -4.67 7.33
CA THR A 118 0.05 -4.08 8.00
C THR A 118 0.49 -2.78 7.31
N LEU A 119 0.52 -2.75 5.97
CA LEU A 119 0.80 -1.52 5.22
C LEU A 119 -0.25 -0.43 5.43
N ARG A 120 -1.52 -0.79 5.67
CA ARG A 120 -2.53 0.21 6.04
C ARG A 120 -2.30 0.74 7.46
N GLY A 121 -1.85 -0.12 8.38
CA GLY A 121 -1.47 0.25 9.74
C GLY A 121 -0.23 1.17 9.80
N PHE A 122 0.69 1.07 8.83
CA PHE A 122 1.84 1.97 8.70
C PHE A 122 1.43 3.45 8.74
N TYR A 123 0.38 3.83 8.01
CA TYR A 123 -0.07 5.22 7.94
C TYR A 123 -0.69 5.76 9.24
N ALA A 124 -0.92 4.89 10.23
CA ALA A 124 -1.35 5.26 11.58
C ALA A 124 -0.17 5.34 12.57
N GLN A 125 1.05 4.98 12.16
CA GLN A 125 2.22 5.02 13.05
C GLN A 125 2.66 6.47 13.33
N PRO A 126 3.21 6.74 14.53
CA PRO A 126 3.98 7.95 14.81
C PRO A 126 5.11 8.16 13.80
N ALA A 127 5.49 9.41 13.55
CA ALA A 127 6.49 9.75 12.53
C ALA A 127 7.89 9.18 12.86
N ASP A 128 8.25 9.17 14.14
CA ASP A 128 9.48 8.62 14.69
C ASP A 128 9.55 7.09 14.61
N GLU A 129 8.41 6.39 14.59
CA GLU A 129 8.34 4.94 14.42
C GLU A 129 8.20 4.49 12.95
N ALA A 130 7.73 5.37 12.07
CA ALA A 130 7.36 5.06 10.70
C ALA A 130 8.52 4.43 9.90
N GLU A 131 9.73 4.97 10.04
CA GLU A 131 10.91 4.47 9.34
C GLU A 131 11.24 3.02 9.72
N GLY A 132 11.31 2.74 11.03
CA GLY A 132 11.55 1.40 11.55
C GLY A 132 10.45 0.42 11.15
N PHE A 133 9.19 0.86 11.20
CA PHE A 133 8.05 0.06 10.78
C PHE A 133 8.12 -0.30 9.30
N LEU A 134 8.40 0.66 8.41
CA LEU A 134 8.51 0.42 6.97
C LEU A 134 9.70 -0.47 6.64
N ALA A 135 10.83 -0.30 7.34
CA ALA A 135 12.00 -1.15 7.19
C ALA A 135 11.67 -2.61 7.55
N ALA A 136 11.05 -2.85 8.71
CA ALA A 136 10.62 -4.18 9.14
C ALA A 136 9.60 -4.80 8.18
N LEU A 137 8.57 -4.04 7.79
CA LEU A 137 7.55 -4.47 6.83
C LEU A 137 8.19 -4.94 5.52
N THR A 138 9.08 -4.14 4.94
CA THR A 138 9.70 -4.47 3.65
C THR A 138 10.77 -5.54 3.75
N ALA A 139 11.48 -5.66 4.89
CA ALA A 139 12.36 -6.78 5.18
C ALA A 139 11.61 -8.11 5.18
N HIS A 140 10.51 -8.20 5.92
CA HIS A 140 9.65 -9.38 5.92
C HIS A 140 9.01 -9.64 4.56
N ALA A 141 8.57 -8.61 3.83
CA ALA A 141 7.86 -8.80 2.57
C ALA A 141 8.69 -9.46 1.45
N VAL A 142 10.03 -9.34 1.47
CA VAL A 142 10.88 -9.83 0.37
C VAL A 142 11.51 -11.20 0.61
N VAL A 143 11.27 -11.83 1.76
CA VAL A 143 11.85 -13.16 2.03
C VAL A 143 11.29 -14.21 1.07
N PRO A 144 12.06 -15.26 0.71
CA PRO A 144 11.65 -16.24 -0.31
C PRO A 144 10.32 -16.95 -0.03
N SER A 145 9.98 -17.15 1.24
CA SER A 145 8.72 -17.80 1.65
C SER A 145 7.47 -16.94 1.47
N MET A 146 7.61 -15.64 1.24
CA MET A 146 6.46 -14.77 0.96
C MET A 146 5.94 -14.99 -0.46
N PRO A 147 4.63 -14.84 -0.71
CA PRO A 147 4.06 -14.86 -2.06
C PRO A 147 4.76 -13.87 -3.01
N THR A 148 4.86 -14.22 -4.29
CA THR A 148 5.57 -13.39 -5.28
C THR A 148 5.02 -11.96 -5.36
N GLU A 149 3.71 -11.80 -5.17
CA GLU A 149 3.02 -10.52 -5.16
C GLU A 149 3.41 -9.66 -3.94
N VAL A 150 3.60 -10.29 -2.77
CA VAL A 150 4.10 -9.63 -1.56
C VAL A 150 5.55 -9.21 -1.74
N ARG A 151 6.40 -10.08 -2.31
CA ARG A 151 7.79 -9.72 -2.64
C ARG A 151 7.85 -8.57 -3.64
N SER A 152 6.94 -8.55 -4.62
CA SER A 152 6.82 -7.44 -5.57
C SER A 152 6.35 -6.15 -4.92
N LEU A 153 5.43 -6.21 -3.96
CA LEU A 153 5.00 -5.06 -3.16
C LEU A 153 6.17 -4.53 -2.35
N GLY A 154 6.87 -5.38 -1.59
CA GLY A 154 8.02 -5.01 -0.77
C GLY A 154 9.13 -4.32 -1.56
N ARG A 155 9.47 -4.84 -2.76
CA ARG A 155 10.44 -4.19 -3.66
C ARG A 155 9.98 -2.80 -4.13
N THR A 156 8.69 -2.64 -4.38
CA THR A 156 8.13 -1.32 -4.76
C THR A 156 8.19 -0.35 -3.58
N LEU A 157 7.78 -0.79 -2.39
CA LEU A 157 7.83 0.04 -1.19
C LEU A 157 9.26 0.51 -0.87
N ARG A 158 10.27 -0.37 -1.01
CA ARG A 158 11.68 0.01 -0.85
C ARG A 158 12.14 1.06 -1.85
N ARG A 159 11.69 0.95 -3.10
CA ARG A 159 12.04 1.92 -4.17
C ARG A 159 11.45 3.31 -3.93
N TRP A 160 10.30 3.36 -3.25
CA TRP A 160 9.55 4.59 -2.96
C TRP A 160 9.63 4.97 -1.47
N ARG A 161 10.62 4.44 -0.76
CA ARG A 161 10.74 4.54 0.69
C ARG A 161 10.65 5.98 1.16
N ASP A 162 11.47 6.86 0.60
CA ASP A 162 11.59 8.24 1.08
C ASP A 162 10.30 9.03 0.80
N GLN A 163 9.65 8.79 -0.34
CA GLN A 163 8.37 9.41 -0.66
C GLN A 163 7.22 8.91 0.22
N ILE A 164 7.26 7.64 0.62
CA ILE A 164 6.28 7.04 1.53
C ILE A 164 6.48 7.58 2.95
N LEU A 165 7.72 7.74 3.42
CA LEU A 165 8.02 8.31 4.73
C LEU A 165 7.69 9.80 4.80
N ALA A 166 7.91 10.54 3.72
CA ALA A 166 7.58 11.96 3.62
C ALA A 166 6.10 12.27 3.92
N TRP A 167 5.20 11.29 3.78
CA TRP A 167 3.82 11.41 4.22
C TRP A 167 3.68 11.77 5.71
N HIS A 168 4.51 11.18 6.59
CA HIS A 168 4.40 11.39 8.03
C HIS A 168 4.78 12.81 8.46
N GLU A 169 5.60 13.49 7.66
CA GLU A 169 5.96 14.90 7.84
C GLU A 169 4.95 15.85 7.18
N ALA A 170 4.46 15.52 5.98
CA ALA A 170 3.63 16.40 5.17
C ALA A 170 2.12 16.31 5.47
N LYS A 171 1.60 15.10 5.76
CA LYS A 171 0.16 14.79 5.95
C LYS A 171 -0.78 15.31 4.84
N VAL A 172 -0.32 15.47 3.60
CA VAL A 172 -1.11 15.96 2.46
C VAL A 172 -1.67 14.80 1.64
N SER A 173 -3.00 14.59 1.62
CA SER A 173 -3.70 13.58 0.79
C SER A 173 -4.58 14.23 -0.28
N ASN A 174 -4.57 13.65 -1.50
CA ASN A 174 -5.43 14.04 -2.63
C ASN A 174 -6.58 13.03 -2.88
N GLY A 175 -7.02 12.30 -1.87
CA GLY A 175 -8.21 11.44 -2.00
C GLY A 175 -9.46 12.28 -2.31
N PRO A 176 -10.31 11.92 -3.30
CA PRO A 176 -11.62 12.56 -3.44
C PRO A 176 -12.44 12.28 -2.17
N THR A 177 -12.96 13.34 -1.55
CA THR A 177 -13.97 13.26 -0.49
C THR A 177 -15.31 12.87 -1.08
#